data_AF-A0A9Q3C4U7-F1
#
_entry.id   AF-A0A9Q3C4U7-F1
#
_cell.length_a   1.000
_cell.length_b   1.000
_cell.length_c   1.000
_cell.angle_alpha   90.00
_cell.angle_beta   90.00
_cell.angle_gamma   90.00
#
_symmetry.space_group_name_H-M   'P 1'
#
loop_
_entity.id
_entity.type
_entity.pdbx_description
1 polymer ?
#
loop_
_entity_poly.entity_id
_entity_poly.type
_entity_poly.pdbx_seq_one_letter_code
_entity_poly.pdbx_strand_id
1 'polypeptide(L)'
;MNTKQGFTQMPGINFEWTYSPTGGLNSLHTLIAFAASEGLQFNQVDVKSAFLNAPLTKDVYLSIPQGLEADRQLYCLKLTKAIYGLKQAPLAWYENLKDWLVKSEFFSCISDPCVFHRGSKSPTWIYIHVEEIAIFWHDVTVFKREISLKFNIKDSGPADLMLGIKINHFNDEISLDKQHFTESLIHLYGMTD
;
A
#
# COMPACT_ATOMS: atom_id res chain seq x y z
N MET A 1 15.70 -10.85 11.68
CA MET A 1 15.85 -10.75 10.20
C MET A 1 16.73 -9.54 9.90
N ASN A 2 17.98 -9.73 9.51
CA ASN A 2 18.87 -8.62 9.12
C ASN A 2 18.65 -8.29 7.64
N THR A 3 17.87 -7.25 7.37
CA THR A 3 17.56 -6.67 6.04
C THR A 3 18.76 -5.92 5.44
N LYS A 4 19.96 -6.54 5.39
CA LYS A 4 21.19 -5.91 4.88
C LYS A 4 21.45 -6.09 3.37
N GLN A 5 20.61 -6.79 2.61
CA GLN A 5 20.94 -7.17 1.21
C GLN A 5 20.43 -6.21 0.12
N GLY A 6 19.57 -5.24 0.44
CA GLY A 6 19.11 -4.24 -0.53
C GLY A 6 20.16 -3.20 -0.93
N PHE A 7 21.10 -2.91 -0.03
CA PHE A 7 22.07 -1.82 -0.21
C PHE A 7 23.13 -2.10 -1.28
N THR A 8 23.37 -3.36 -1.62
CA THR A 8 24.34 -3.78 -2.63
C THR A 8 23.76 -3.78 -4.05
N GLN A 9 22.47 -3.46 -4.23
CA GLN A 9 21.86 -3.42 -5.55
C GLN A 9 22.40 -2.26 -6.41
N MET A 10 22.76 -2.59 -7.65
CA MET A 10 23.31 -1.65 -8.63
C MET A 10 22.24 -1.26 -9.68
N PRO A 11 22.05 0.05 -9.96
CA PRO A 11 21.23 0.52 -11.07
C PRO A 11 21.68 -0.07 -12.42
N GLY A 12 20.73 -0.36 -13.32
CA GLY A 12 20.97 -0.96 -14.64
C GLY A 12 21.29 -2.46 -14.61
N ILE A 13 21.63 -3.02 -13.44
CA ILE A 13 21.88 -4.45 -13.25
C ILE A 13 20.70 -5.10 -12.53
N ASN A 14 20.43 -4.66 -11.30
CA ASN A 14 19.41 -5.28 -10.44
C ASN A 14 18.06 -4.57 -10.45
N PHE A 15 18.03 -3.32 -10.91
CA PHE A 15 16.82 -2.52 -11.08
C PHE A 15 17.08 -1.41 -12.11
N GLU A 16 16.03 -0.98 -12.80
CA GLU A 16 16.06 0.24 -13.63
C GLU A 16 15.48 1.42 -12.85
N TRP A 17 14.25 1.23 -12.33
CA TRP A 17 13.49 2.26 -11.64
C TRP A 17 13.15 1.82 -10.23
N THR A 18 13.20 2.77 -9.29
CA THR A 18 12.88 2.55 -7.86
C THR A 18 11.75 3.43 -7.38
N TYR A 19 11.40 4.46 -8.16
CA TYR A 19 10.34 5.39 -7.79
C TYR A 19 8.98 4.68 -7.89
N SER A 20 8.33 4.50 -6.75
CA SER A 20 6.93 4.09 -6.68
C SER A 20 6.08 5.32 -6.43
N PRO A 21 4.95 5.49 -7.14
CA PRO A 21 3.97 6.48 -6.77
C PRO A 21 3.51 6.28 -5.33
N THR A 22 3.24 7.40 -4.66
CA THR A 22 2.70 7.44 -3.30
C THR A 22 1.50 8.37 -3.34
N GLY A 23 0.35 7.91 -2.82
CA GLY A 23 -0.86 8.71 -2.82
C GLY A 23 -0.66 10.05 -2.12
N GLY A 24 -1.18 11.10 -2.75
CA GLY A 24 -1.13 12.45 -2.22
C GLY A 24 -2.14 12.65 -1.11
N LEU A 25 -1.74 13.34 -0.05
CA LEU A 25 -2.66 13.63 1.06
C LEU A 25 -3.88 14.46 0.62
N ASN A 26 -3.70 15.38 -0.34
CA ASN A 26 -4.81 16.15 -0.89
C ASN A 26 -5.85 15.27 -1.58
N SER A 27 -5.42 14.21 -2.26
CA SER A 27 -6.31 13.24 -2.89
C SER A 27 -7.11 12.47 -1.85
N LEU A 28 -6.46 12.02 -0.77
CA LEU A 28 -7.14 11.38 0.36
C LEU A 28 -8.18 12.32 0.98
N HIS A 29 -7.80 13.56 1.31
CA HIS A 29 -8.75 14.54 1.85
C HIS A 29 -9.92 14.83 0.92
N THR A 30 -9.66 14.92 -0.40
CA THR A 30 -10.71 15.14 -1.40
C THR A 30 -11.70 13.98 -1.42
N LEU A 31 -11.22 12.74 -1.38
CA LEU A 31 -12.07 11.54 -1.33
C LEU A 31 -12.86 11.44 -0.02
N ILE A 32 -12.25 11.81 1.11
CA ILE A 32 -12.95 11.86 2.41
C ILE A 32 -14.06 12.91 2.37
N ALA A 33 -13.78 14.12 1.87
CA ALA A 33 -14.78 15.18 1.74
C ALA A 33 -15.92 14.76 0.79
N PHE A 34 -15.58 14.10 -0.32
CA PHE A 34 -16.56 13.54 -1.25
C PHE A 34 -17.41 12.44 -0.61
N ALA A 35 -16.79 11.57 0.21
CA ALA A 35 -17.50 10.54 0.94
C ALA A 35 -18.49 11.14 1.95
N ALA A 36 -18.09 12.18 2.67
CA ALA A 36 -18.96 12.90 3.59
C ALA A 36 -20.12 13.59 2.85
N SER A 37 -19.88 14.22 1.69
CA SER A 37 -20.93 14.92 0.94
C SER A 37 -21.95 13.97 0.31
N GLU A 38 -21.54 12.78 -0.11
CA GLU A 38 -22.39 11.80 -0.80
C GLU A 38 -22.87 10.66 0.11
N GLY A 39 -22.56 10.69 1.41
CA GLY A 39 -22.93 9.62 2.34
C GLY A 39 -22.29 8.26 2.02
N LEU A 40 -21.06 8.25 1.48
CA LEU A 40 -20.33 7.02 1.15
C LEU A 40 -19.71 6.41 2.40
N GLN A 41 -19.61 5.08 2.42
CA GLN A 41 -18.75 4.41 3.39
C GLN A 41 -17.29 4.66 3.02
N PHE A 42 -16.46 4.87 4.03
CA PHE A 42 -14.99 4.95 3.91
C PHE A 42 -14.36 3.83 4.75
N ASN A 43 -13.93 2.76 4.08
CA ASN A 43 -13.31 1.60 4.71
C ASN A 43 -11.84 1.45 4.31
N GLN A 44 -11.08 0.76 5.15
CA GLN A 44 -9.67 0.45 4.93
C GLN A 44 -9.42 -1.06 4.90
N VAL A 45 -8.54 -1.48 4.01
CA VAL A 45 -7.93 -2.82 4.02
C VAL A 45 -6.42 -2.72 3.90
N ASP A 46 -5.70 -3.66 4.50
CA ASP A 46 -4.25 -3.76 4.41
C ASP A 46 -3.87 -5.06 3.69
N VAL A 47 -3.02 -4.99 2.67
CA VAL A 47 -2.53 -6.19 1.99
C VAL A 47 -1.36 -6.79 2.75
N LYS A 48 -1.53 -7.99 3.28
CA LYS A 48 -0.46 -8.68 4.03
C LYS A 48 0.68 -9.07 3.09
N SER A 49 1.90 -8.72 3.51
CA SER A 49 3.12 -9.06 2.76
C SER A 49 3.05 -8.60 1.31
N ALA A 50 2.62 -7.35 1.08
CA ALA A 50 2.33 -6.81 -0.24
C ALA A 50 3.45 -7.08 -1.26
N PHE A 51 4.71 -6.86 -0.86
CA PHE A 51 5.86 -7.08 -1.75
C PHE A 51 6.02 -8.55 -2.16
N LEU A 52 5.68 -9.52 -1.29
CA LEU A 52 5.71 -10.95 -1.61
C LEU A 52 4.63 -11.37 -2.62
N ASN A 53 3.73 -10.47 -3.01
CA ASN A 53 2.78 -10.70 -4.10
C ASN A 53 3.32 -10.24 -5.46
N ALA A 54 4.37 -9.41 -5.47
CA ALA A 54 4.85 -8.76 -6.68
C ALA A 54 6.01 -9.52 -7.34
N PRO A 55 5.93 -9.88 -8.63
CA PRO A 55 7.06 -10.45 -9.35
C PRO A 55 8.16 -9.39 -9.56
N LEU A 56 9.40 -9.86 -9.72
CA LEU A 56 10.52 -9.00 -10.10
C LEU A 56 10.69 -8.98 -11.62
N THR A 57 10.95 -7.80 -12.19
CA THR A 57 11.24 -7.61 -13.62
C THR A 57 12.72 -7.81 -13.96
N LYS A 58 13.59 -7.75 -12.95
CA LYS A 58 15.05 -7.94 -13.07
C LYS A 58 15.50 -9.01 -12.10
N ASP A 59 16.53 -9.73 -12.51
CA ASP A 59 17.11 -10.78 -11.68
C ASP A 59 17.81 -10.18 -10.46
N VAL A 60 17.40 -10.67 -9.29
CA VAL A 60 18.03 -10.34 -8.02
C VAL A 60 18.45 -11.65 -7.35
N TYR A 61 19.70 -11.70 -6.93
CA TYR A 61 20.28 -12.85 -6.26
C TYR A 61 20.64 -12.51 -4.81
N LEU A 62 20.47 -13.47 -3.92
CA LEU A 62 20.85 -13.38 -2.52
C LEU A 62 21.92 -14.43 -2.21
N SER A 63 22.84 -14.08 -1.32
CA SER A 63 23.67 -15.09 -0.68
C SER A 63 22.80 -16.03 0.15
N ILE A 64 23.17 -17.30 0.20
CA ILE A 64 22.50 -18.31 1.02
C ILE A 64 22.39 -17.81 2.49
N PRO A 65 21.17 -17.73 3.06
CA PRO A 65 20.98 -17.24 4.42
C PRO A 65 21.54 -18.20 5.47
N GLN A 66 21.67 -17.72 6.71
CA GLN A 66 21.99 -18.57 7.84
C GLN A 66 20.83 -19.55 8.11
N GLY A 67 21.17 -20.82 8.31
CA GLY A 67 20.20 -21.89 8.54
C GLY A 67 19.76 -22.66 7.29
N LEU A 68 20.22 -22.29 6.09
CA LEU A 68 20.04 -23.10 4.88
C LEU A 68 21.34 -23.85 4.58
N GLU A 69 21.28 -25.19 4.54
CA GLU A 69 22.41 -26.04 4.21
C GLU A 69 22.66 -26.03 2.69
N ALA A 70 23.57 -25.15 2.26
CA ALA A 70 24.08 -25.10 0.90
C ALA A 70 25.48 -24.50 0.88
N ASP A 71 26.30 -24.89 -0.09
CA ASP A 71 27.61 -24.29 -0.29
C ASP A 71 27.47 -22.85 -0.79
N ARG A 72 27.83 -21.90 0.08
CA ARG A 72 27.72 -20.46 -0.19
C ARG A 72 28.73 -19.96 -1.22
N GLN A 73 29.76 -20.73 -1.53
CA GLN A 73 30.76 -20.39 -2.55
C GLN A 73 30.31 -20.78 -3.95
N LEU A 74 29.46 -21.81 -4.06
CA LEU A 74 28.98 -22.35 -5.35
C LEU A 74 27.56 -21.90 -5.70
N TYR A 75 26.72 -21.62 -4.70
CA TYR A 75 25.30 -21.36 -4.91
C TYR A 75 24.84 -20.01 -4.39
N CYS A 76 23.84 -19.46 -5.08
CA CYS A 76 23.07 -18.30 -4.63
C CYS A 76 21.57 -18.57 -4.84
N LEU A 77 20.73 -17.79 -4.17
CA LEU A 77 19.27 -17.86 -4.35
C LEU A 77 18.85 -16.79 -5.35
N LYS A 78 18.00 -17.15 -6.31
CA LYS A 78 17.34 -16.18 -7.19
C LYS A 78 15.97 -15.82 -6.63
N LEU A 79 15.69 -14.54 -6.45
CA LEU A 79 14.37 -14.06 -6.05
C LEU A 79 13.43 -14.07 -7.26
N THR A 80 12.25 -14.67 -7.08
CA THR A 80 11.17 -14.64 -8.07
C THR A 80 10.13 -13.55 -7.77
N LYS A 81 10.10 -13.06 -6.53
CA LYS A 81 9.20 -12.02 -6.05
C LYS A 81 9.95 -10.99 -5.22
N ALA A 82 9.38 -9.79 -5.13
CA ALA A 82 9.94 -8.72 -4.35
C ALA A 82 9.89 -9.05 -2.84
N ILE A 83 10.87 -8.55 -2.10
CA ILE A 83 10.96 -8.68 -0.64
C ILE A 83 11.30 -7.33 -0.03
N TYR A 84 11.03 -7.15 1.26
CA TYR A 84 11.44 -5.95 1.98
C TYR A 84 12.94 -5.72 1.90
N GLY A 85 13.31 -4.45 1.72
CA GLY A 85 14.69 -4.01 1.56
C GLY A 85 15.15 -3.89 0.11
N LEU A 86 14.47 -4.50 -0.87
CA LEU A 86 14.79 -4.24 -2.28
C LEU A 86 14.35 -2.84 -2.68
N LYS A 87 15.21 -2.11 -3.39
CA LYS A 87 14.96 -0.72 -3.83
C LYS A 87 13.74 -0.60 -4.75
N GLN A 88 13.43 -1.64 -5.51
CA GLN A 88 12.30 -1.68 -6.45
C GLN A 88 11.05 -2.38 -5.88
N ALA A 89 11.07 -2.88 -4.64
CA ALA A 89 9.93 -3.62 -4.09
C ALA A 89 8.62 -2.79 -4.04
N PRO A 90 8.64 -1.52 -3.63
CA PRO A 90 7.44 -0.69 -3.65
C PRO A 90 6.86 -0.53 -5.06
N LEU A 91 7.71 -0.26 -6.06
CA LEU A 91 7.29 -0.10 -7.45
C LEU A 91 6.73 -1.40 -8.03
N ALA A 92 7.40 -2.52 -7.78
CA ALA A 92 6.93 -3.83 -8.23
C ALA A 92 5.54 -4.16 -7.67
N TRP A 93 5.30 -3.82 -6.39
CA TRP A 93 3.99 -3.95 -5.77
C TRP A 93 2.94 -3.03 -6.40
N TYR A 94 3.26 -1.75 -6.56
CA TYR A 94 2.34 -0.80 -7.18
C TYR A 94 1.91 -1.25 -8.58
N GLU A 95 2.85 -1.64 -9.45
CA GLU A 95 2.53 -2.09 -10.81
C GLU A 95 1.70 -3.38 -10.78
N ASN A 96 2.02 -4.34 -9.90
CA ASN A 96 1.23 -5.57 -9.75
C ASN A 96 -0.21 -5.32 -9.28
N LEU A 97 -0.41 -4.39 -8.34
CA LEU A 97 -1.75 -4.00 -7.87
C LEU A 97 -2.52 -3.24 -8.96
N LYS A 98 -1.86 -2.26 -9.61
CA LYS A 98 -2.41 -1.49 -10.73
C LYS A 98 -2.85 -2.38 -11.89
N ASP A 99 -2.03 -3.33 -12.30
CA ASP A 99 -2.37 -4.29 -13.37
C ASP A 99 -3.63 -5.09 -13.04
N TRP A 100 -3.77 -5.51 -11.78
CA TRP A 100 -4.98 -6.18 -11.33
C TRP A 100 -6.19 -5.24 -11.31
N LEU A 101 -6.04 -4.01 -10.81
CA LEU A 101 -7.11 -3.01 -10.79
C LEU A 101 -7.61 -2.69 -12.21
N VAL A 102 -6.71 -2.49 -13.17
CA VAL A 102 -7.06 -2.23 -14.57
C VAL A 102 -7.84 -3.42 -15.18
N LYS A 103 -7.41 -4.65 -14.90
CA LYS A 103 -8.16 -5.86 -15.30
C LYS A 103 -9.52 -5.99 -14.62
N SER A 104 -9.65 -5.41 -13.44
CA SER A 104 -10.91 -5.30 -12.68
C SER A 104 -11.73 -4.06 -13.08
N GLU A 105 -11.45 -3.45 -14.25
CA GLU A 105 -12.18 -2.31 -14.84
C GLU A 105 -12.03 -0.99 -14.07
N PHE A 106 -10.97 -0.84 -13.27
CA PHE A 106 -10.61 0.45 -12.68
C PHE A 106 -9.75 1.29 -13.60
N PHE A 107 -9.93 2.60 -13.51
CA PHE A 107 -9.15 3.62 -14.20
C PHE A 107 -8.36 4.42 -13.18
N SER A 108 -7.08 4.66 -13.47
CA SER A 108 -6.22 5.50 -12.64
C SER A 108 -6.47 6.98 -12.96
N CYS A 109 -6.51 7.83 -11.94
CA CYS A 109 -6.64 9.27 -12.12
C CYS A 109 -5.32 9.87 -12.64
N ILE A 110 -5.43 10.79 -13.59
CA ILE A 110 -4.25 11.50 -14.15
C ILE A 110 -3.59 12.40 -13.10
N SER A 111 -4.40 13.02 -12.22
CA SER A 111 -3.92 13.92 -11.17
C SER A 111 -3.19 13.22 -10.03
N ASP A 112 -3.52 11.95 -9.77
CA ASP A 112 -2.87 11.13 -8.76
C ASP A 112 -2.95 9.65 -9.18
N PRO A 113 -1.82 9.02 -9.55
CA PRO A 113 -1.79 7.65 -10.04
C PRO A 113 -2.09 6.60 -8.95
N CYS A 114 -2.18 7.00 -7.68
CA CYS A 114 -2.62 6.15 -6.57
C CYS A 114 -4.12 6.24 -6.30
N VAL A 115 -4.84 7.09 -7.04
CA VAL A 115 -6.31 7.12 -7.01
C VAL A 115 -6.85 6.35 -8.21
N PHE A 116 -7.80 5.46 -7.95
CA PHE A 116 -8.49 4.68 -8.95
C PHE A 116 -10.00 4.81 -8.80
N HIS A 117 -10.72 4.71 -9.90
CA HIS A 117 -12.17 4.68 -9.89
C HIS A 117 -12.73 3.70 -10.91
N ARG A 118 -13.90 3.16 -10.63
CA ARG A 118 -14.69 2.32 -11.54
C ARG A 118 -16.13 2.80 -11.49
N GLY A 119 -16.82 2.78 -12.63
CA GLY A 119 -18.25 3.12 -12.74
C GLY A 119 -19.18 1.94 -13.03
N SER A 120 -18.66 0.82 -13.53
CA SER A 120 -19.45 -0.36 -13.91
C SER A 120 -19.57 -1.37 -12.75
N LYS A 121 -20.70 -2.12 -12.71
CA LYS A 121 -21.05 -3.23 -11.79
C LYS A 121 -21.17 -2.86 -10.29
N SER A 122 -20.20 -2.14 -9.77
CA SER A 122 -20.14 -1.58 -8.43
C SER A 122 -19.22 -0.38 -8.54
N PRO A 123 -19.77 0.85 -8.62
CA PRO A 123 -18.93 2.04 -8.64
C PRO A 123 -18.09 2.07 -7.37
N THR A 124 -16.84 2.50 -7.46
CA THR A 124 -15.94 2.49 -6.30
C THR A 124 -14.81 3.45 -6.55
N TRP A 125 -14.45 4.24 -5.55
CA TRP A 125 -13.20 5.00 -5.52
C TRP A 125 -12.21 4.32 -4.58
N ILE A 126 -10.95 4.32 -4.97
CA ILE A 126 -9.85 3.70 -4.23
C ILE A 126 -8.71 4.69 -4.12
N TYR A 127 -8.12 4.77 -2.94
CA TYR A 127 -6.85 5.44 -2.70
C TYR A 127 -5.83 4.44 -2.14
N ILE A 128 -4.63 4.43 -2.70
CA ILE A 128 -3.57 3.48 -2.34
C ILE A 128 -2.41 4.21 -1.68
N HIS A 129 -1.97 3.71 -0.55
CA HIS A 129 -0.72 4.11 0.08
C HIS A 129 0.10 2.89 0.49
N VAL A 130 1.03 2.49 -0.38
CA VAL A 130 1.85 1.28 -0.22
C VAL A 130 0.97 0.04 0.00
N GLU A 131 0.86 -0.48 1.23
CA GLU A 131 0.07 -1.67 1.55
C GLU A 131 -1.37 -1.35 2.01
N GLU A 132 -1.63 -0.10 2.37
CA GLU A 132 -2.93 0.37 2.84
C GLU A 132 -3.79 0.81 1.65
N ILE A 133 -5.05 0.40 1.65
CA ILE A 133 -6.02 0.72 0.59
C ILE A 133 -7.29 1.26 1.24
N ALA A 134 -7.60 2.51 0.93
CA ALA A 134 -8.87 3.16 1.26
C ALA A 134 -9.89 2.91 0.15
N ILE A 135 -11.13 2.59 0.55
CA ILE A 135 -12.23 2.21 -0.33
C ILE A 135 -13.42 3.12 -0.01
N PHE A 136 -13.96 3.78 -1.04
CA PHE A 136 -15.09 4.69 -0.89
C PHE A 136 -16.24 4.28 -1.82
N TRP A 137 -17.35 3.84 -1.22
CA TRP A 137 -18.61 3.61 -1.92
C TRP A 137 -19.78 3.38 -0.94
N HIS A 138 -21.01 3.32 -1.45
CA HIS A 138 -22.19 2.91 -0.69
C HIS A 138 -22.11 1.45 -0.21
N ASP A 139 -21.59 0.55 -1.04
CA ASP A 139 -21.36 -0.86 -0.70
C ASP A 139 -19.92 -1.25 -1.05
N VAL A 140 -19.05 -1.15 -0.06
CA VAL A 140 -17.63 -1.52 -0.17
C VAL A 140 -17.40 -3.02 -0.09
N THR A 141 -18.41 -3.82 0.26
CA THR A 141 -18.25 -5.28 0.46
C THR A 141 -17.92 -6.00 -0.85
N VAL A 142 -18.42 -5.49 -1.97
CA VAL A 142 -18.14 -6.03 -3.31
C VAL A 142 -16.64 -5.96 -3.61
N PHE A 143 -16.04 -4.77 -3.49
CA PHE A 143 -14.60 -4.62 -3.73
C PHE A 143 -13.76 -5.39 -2.71
N LYS A 144 -14.14 -5.38 -1.42
CA LYS A 144 -13.47 -6.19 -0.39
C LYS A 144 -13.43 -7.68 -0.75
N ARG A 145 -14.52 -8.21 -1.32
CA ARG A 145 -14.58 -9.59 -1.82
C ARG A 145 -13.67 -9.78 -3.03
N GLU A 146 -13.72 -8.89 -4.01
CA GLU A 146 -12.86 -8.96 -5.21
C GLU A 146 -11.37 -8.97 -4.85
N ILE A 147 -10.94 -8.05 -3.99
CA ILE A 147 -9.53 -7.93 -3.62
C ILE A 147 -9.06 -9.11 -2.75
N SER A 148 -9.91 -9.63 -1.85
CA SER A 148 -9.58 -10.79 -1.00
C SER A 148 -9.45 -12.10 -1.78
N LEU A 149 -10.11 -12.22 -2.94
CA LEU A 149 -9.90 -13.36 -3.85
C LEU A 149 -8.52 -13.33 -4.51
N LYS A 150 -7.91 -12.14 -4.64
CA LYS A 150 -6.61 -11.96 -5.28
C LYS A 150 -5.46 -11.89 -4.28
N PHE A 151 -5.65 -11.20 -3.17
CA PHE A 151 -4.62 -10.87 -2.19
C PHE A 151 -5.07 -11.24 -0.79
N ASN A 152 -4.12 -11.67 0.05
CA ASN A 152 -4.38 -11.88 1.47
C ASN A 152 -4.51 -10.51 2.16
N ILE A 153 -5.73 -10.13 2.52
CA ILE A 153 -6.00 -8.84 3.15
C ILE A 153 -6.28 -8.98 4.66
N LYS A 154 -5.98 -7.93 5.40
CA LYS A 154 -6.60 -7.64 6.69
C LYS A 154 -7.68 -6.59 6.43
N ASP A 155 -8.93 -6.94 6.72
CA ASP A 155 -10.01 -5.96 6.70
C ASP A 155 -10.00 -5.19 8.03
N SER A 156 -9.81 -3.87 7.94
CA SER A 156 -9.76 -2.97 9.09
C SER A 156 -11.10 -2.27 9.33
N GLY A 157 -12.12 -2.54 8.51
CA GLY A 157 -13.46 -1.97 8.66
C GLY A 157 -13.52 -0.50 8.23
N PRO A 158 -14.39 0.31 8.85
CA PRO A 158 -14.36 1.77 8.74
C PRO A 158 -12.98 2.32 9.06
N ALA A 159 -12.50 3.26 8.26
CA ALA A 159 -11.15 3.80 8.42
C ALA A 159 -11.04 4.57 9.74
N ASP A 160 -10.11 4.14 10.61
CA ASP A 160 -9.91 4.72 11.94
C ASP A 160 -8.60 5.52 12.03
N LEU A 161 -7.54 5.02 11.38
CA LEU A 161 -6.23 5.66 11.33
C LEU A 161 -5.60 5.39 9.96
N MET A 162 -5.31 6.44 9.19
CA MET A 162 -4.63 6.32 7.90
C MET A 162 -3.56 7.41 7.78
N LEU A 163 -2.33 7.04 7.42
CA LEU A 163 -1.20 7.98 7.29
C LEU A 163 -0.92 8.82 8.57
N GLY A 164 -1.23 8.26 9.74
CA GLY A 164 -1.10 8.96 11.02
C GLY A 164 -2.20 10.02 11.27
N ILE A 165 -3.26 10.02 10.47
CA ILE A 165 -4.46 10.83 10.67
C ILE A 165 -5.53 9.93 11.25
N LYS A 166 -5.98 10.28 12.45
CA LYS A 166 -7.13 9.65 13.09
C LYS A 166 -8.39 10.20 12.43
N ILE A 167 -9.31 9.29 12.13
CA ILE A 167 -10.55 9.57 11.40
C ILE A 167 -11.71 9.21 12.33
N ASN A 168 -12.54 10.19 12.65
CA ASN A 168 -13.70 10.01 13.49
C ASN A 168 -14.96 10.16 12.65
N HIS A 169 -15.83 9.15 12.72
CA HIS A 169 -17.08 9.09 11.94
C HIS A 169 -18.26 9.48 12.83
N PHE A 170 -19.04 10.46 12.37
CA PHE A 170 -20.32 10.87 12.94
C PHE A 170 -21.41 10.71 11.88
N ASN A 171 -22.69 10.85 12.26
CA ASN A 171 -23.81 10.59 11.35
C ASN A 171 -23.75 11.44 10.06
N ASP A 172 -23.33 12.70 10.16
CA ASP A 172 -23.30 13.67 9.05
C ASP A 172 -21.93 14.36 8.88
N GLU A 173 -20.90 13.88 9.58
CA GLU A 173 -19.59 14.51 9.60
C GLU A 173 -18.47 13.47 9.70
N ILE A 174 -17.35 13.75 9.04
CA ILE A 174 -16.08 13.06 9.26
C ILE A 174 -15.08 14.09 9.77
N SER A 175 -14.55 13.89 10.98
CA SER A 175 -13.49 14.74 11.53
C SER A 175 -12.13 14.06 11.43
N LEU A 176 -11.09 14.86 11.19
CA LEU A 176 -9.70 14.40 11.04
C LEU A 176 -8.85 15.03 12.12
N ASP A 177 -8.11 14.20 12.86
CA ASP A 177 -7.17 14.68 13.87
C ASP A 177 -5.78 14.04 13.72
N LYS A 178 -4.76 14.75 14.21
CA LYS A 178 -3.36 14.29 14.27
C LYS A 178 -2.86 14.31 15.70
N GLN A 179 -3.75 14.09 16.67
CA GLN A 179 -3.42 14.20 18.08
C GLN A 179 -2.29 13.23 18.43
N HIS A 180 -2.39 11.97 18.00
CA HIS A 180 -1.35 10.96 18.23
C HIS A 180 0.03 11.31 17.68
N PHE A 181 0.11 11.96 16.52
CA PHE A 181 1.40 12.43 15.98
C PHE A 181 2.00 13.53 16.87
N THR A 182 1.15 14.47 17.30
CA THR A 182 1.56 15.57 18.19
C THR A 182 2.02 15.05 19.54
N GLU A 183 1.27 14.13 20.16
CA GLU A 183 1.64 13.46 21.40
C GLU A 183 2.95 12.67 21.27
N SER A 184 3.11 11.95 20.16
CA SER A 184 4.34 11.19 19.89
C SER A 184 5.56 12.11 19.77
N LEU A 185 5.41 13.29 19.16
CA LEU A 185 6.47 14.31 19.11
C LEU A 185 6.78 14.87 20.50
N ILE A 186 5.74 15.23 21.28
CA ILE A 186 5.90 15.74 22.65
C ILE A 186 6.68 14.74 23.50
N HIS A 187 6.33 13.46 23.43
CA HIS A 187 7.02 12.40 24.17
C HIS A 187 8.44 12.17 23.65
N LEU A 188 8.67 12.21 22.33
CA LEU A 188 10.00 12.02 21.74
C LEU A 188 10.98 13.11 22.19
N TYR A 189 10.52 14.34 22.36
CA TYR A 189 11.33 15.48 22.78
C TYR A 189 11.29 15.76 24.28
N GLY A 190 10.62 14.91 25.07
CA GLY A 190 10.55 15.06 26.53
C GLY A 190 9.84 16.32 26.99
N MET A 191 8.86 16.81 26.22
CA MET A 191 8.06 18.00 26.53
C MET A 191 6.78 17.66 27.30
N THR A 192 6.77 16.51 28.01
CA THR A 192 5.69 16.09 28.90
C THR A 192 5.85 16.77 30.26
N ASP A 193 4.84 17.51 30.71
CA ASP A 193 4.78 18.13 32.05
C ASP A 193 4.81 17.08 33.18
#